data_AF-A0A2A4C5G3-F1
#
_entry.id   AF-A0A2A4C5G3-F1
#
_cell.length_a   1.000
_cell.length_b   1.000
_cell.length_c   1.000
_cell.angle_alpha   90.00
_cell.angle_beta   90.00
_cell.angle_gamma   90.00
#
_symmetry.space_group_name_H-M   'P 1'
#
loop_
_entity.id
_entity.type
_entity.pdbx_description
1 polymer ?
#
loop_
_entity_poly.entity_id
_entity_poly.type
_entity_poly.pdbx_seq_one_letter_code
_entity_poly.pdbx_strand_id
1 'polypeptide(L)' 'MGAKERAALNAEVAKDIPAFMDRLFGAGNWQFDEAENLYITCDPKYSGPGFGFIAVRPDGTYFTGVRPLDVLQ' A
#
# COMPACT_ATOMS: atom_id res chain seq x y z
N MET A 1 12.58 14.05 8.84
CA MET A 1 13.01 13.48 7.56
C MET A 1 12.79 14.50 6.45
N GLY A 2 13.85 14.88 5.75
CA GLY A 2 13.82 15.82 4.62
C GLY A 2 13.27 15.20 3.33
N ALA A 3 12.97 16.03 2.33
CA ALA A 3 12.44 15.57 1.05
C ALA A 3 13.38 14.59 0.32
N LYS A 4 14.69 14.83 0.40
CA LYS A 4 15.73 13.98 -0.21
C LYS A 4 15.78 12.59 0.43
N GLU A 5 15.66 12.51 1.75
CA GLU A 5 15.65 11.25 2.49
C GLU A 5 14.41 10.41 2.15
N ARG A 6 13.23 11.05 2.02
CA ARG A 6 12.01 10.39 1.55
C ARG A 6 12.16 9.81 0.15
N ALA A 7 12.71 10.59 -0.78
CA ALA A 7 12.91 10.13 -2.15
C ALA A 7 13.86 8.92 -2.22
N ALA A 8 14.94 8.94 -1.43
CA ALA A 8 15.86 7.81 -1.33
C ALA A 8 15.17 6.55 -0.76
N LEU A 9 14.32 6.72 0.26
CA LEU A 9 13.54 5.61 0.82
C LEU A 9 12.58 5.01 -0.21
N ASN A 10 11.83 5.85 -0.92
CA ASN A 10 10.90 5.39 -1.95
C ASN A 10 11.64 4.64 -3.07
N ALA A 11 12.79 5.16 -3.51
CA ALA A 11 13.63 4.49 -4.49
C ALA A 11 14.18 3.14 -4.01
N GLU A 12 14.47 2.99 -2.71
CA GLU A 12 14.87 1.70 -2.14
C GLU A 12 13.72 0.70 -2.15
N VAL A 13 12.52 1.14 -1.74
CA VAL A 13 11.30 0.32 -1.77
C VAL A 13 10.98 -0.13 -3.20
N ALA A 14 11.09 0.77 -4.17
CA ALA A 14 10.79 0.50 -5.57
C ALA A 14 11.67 -0.59 -6.22
N LYS A 15 12.82 -0.93 -5.63
CA LYS A 15 13.68 -2.02 -6.15
C LYS A 15 13.01 -3.39 -6.06
N ASP A 16 12.20 -3.61 -5.01
CA ASP A 16 11.49 -4.87 -4.78
C ASP A 16 10.30 -4.63 -3.84
N ILE A 17 9.20 -4.16 -4.42
CA ILE A 17 7.97 -3.90 -3.67
C ILE A 17 7.36 -5.19 -3.12
N PRO A 18 7.27 -6.32 -3.86
CA PRO A 18 6.78 -7.57 -3.29
C PRO A 18 7.51 -7.98 -2.01
N ALA A 19 8.85 -8.00 -2.01
CA ALA A 19 9.62 -8.34 -0.80
C ALA A 19 9.42 -7.32 0.32
N PHE A 20 9.24 -6.04 -0.01
CA PHE A 20 8.92 -5.00 0.97
C PHE A 20 7.54 -5.20 1.60
N MET A 21 6.52 -5.52 0.78
CA MET A 21 5.16 -5.81 1.22
C MET A 21 5.13 -7.06 2.11
N ASP A 22 5.82 -8.13 1.72
CA ASP A 22 5.97 -9.35 2.52
C ASP A 22 6.61 -9.06 3.88
N ARG A 23 7.62 -8.20 3.94
CA ARG A 23 8.29 -7.82 5.19
C ARG A 23 7.37 -7.02 6.13
N LEU A 24 6.52 -6.15 5.59
CA LEU A 24 5.66 -5.28 6.38
C LEU A 24 4.35 -5.95 6.81
N PHE A 25 3.74 -6.70 5.91
CA PHE A 25 2.37 -7.21 6.07
C PHE A 25 2.31 -8.73 6.12
N GLY A 26 3.37 -9.42 5.70
CA GLY A 26 3.39 -10.87 5.57
C GLY A 26 2.92 -11.34 4.19
N ALA A 27 3.53 -12.42 3.70
CA ALA A 27 3.15 -13.04 2.43
C ALA A 27 1.69 -13.51 2.46
N GLY A 28 0.94 -13.18 1.41
CA GLY A 28 -0.49 -13.49 1.28
C GLY A 28 -1.45 -12.51 1.95
N ASN A 29 -0.95 -11.48 2.65
CA ASN A 29 -1.78 -10.44 3.26
C ASN A 29 -1.93 -9.18 2.40
N TRP A 30 -1.37 -9.18 1.20
CA TRP A 30 -1.46 -8.10 0.23
C TRP A 30 -1.69 -8.70 -1.17
N GLN A 31 -2.18 -7.87 -2.09
CA GLN A 31 -2.39 -8.24 -3.48
C GLN A 31 -1.87 -7.15 -4.42
N PHE A 32 -1.52 -7.53 -5.65
CA PHE A 32 -1.25 -6.57 -6.71
C PHE A 32 -2.52 -6.40 -7.56
N ASP A 33 -2.97 -5.15 -7.68
CA ASP A 33 -4.04 -4.74 -8.58
C ASP A 33 -3.40 -4.29 -9.90
N GLU A 34 -3.53 -5.12 -10.93
CA GLU A 34 -2.95 -4.85 -12.25
C GLU A 34 -3.62 -3.68 -12.98
N ALA A 35 -4.92 -3.46 -12.74
CA ALA A 35 -5.68 -2.41 -13.42
C ALA A 35 -5.27 -1.02 -12.93
N GLU A 36 -5.09 -0.89 -11.62
CA GLU A 36 -4.66 0.36 -10.98
C GLU A 36 -3.13 0.46 -10.83
N ASN A 37 -2.41 -0.63 -11.10
CA ASN A 37 -0.96 -0.77 -10.90
C ASN A 37 -0.55 -0.43 -9.45
N LEU A 38 -1.23 -1.05 -8.48
CA LEU A 38 -1.07 -0.80 -7.04
C LEU A 38 -0.85 -2.09 -6.25
N TYR A 39 0.02 -2.02 -5.26
CA TYR A 39 0.16 -3.07 -4.24
C TYR A 39 -0.70 -2.70 -3.04
N ILE A 40 -1.72 -3.48 -2.74
CA ILE A 40 -2.78 -3.12 -1.79
C ILE A 40 -2.85 -4.14 -0.65
N THR A 41 -2.94 -3.64 0.58
CA THR A 41 -3.23 -4.44 1.79
C THR A 41 -4.36 -3.79 2.57
N CYS A 42 -5.06 -4.59 3.39
CA CYS A 42 -5.95 -4.06 4.42
C CYS A 42 -5.13 -3.19 5.39
N ASP A 43 -5.69 -2.06 5.83
CA ASP A 43 -5.09 -1.26 6.90
C ASP A 43 -5.46 -1.87 8.27
N PRO A 44 -4.51 -2.51 8.99
CA PRO A 44 -4.82 -3.17 10.26
C PRO A 44 -5.18 -2.19 11.38
N LYS A 45 -4.94 -0.88 11.20
CA LYS A 45 -5.26 0.16 12.17
C LYS A 45 -6.64 0.75 11.94
N TYR A 46 -7.27 0.49 10.80
CA TYR A 46 -8.58 1.01 10.49
C TYR A 46 -9.68 0.13 11.11
N SER A 47 -10.52 0.72 11.95
CA SER A 47 -11.63 0.04 12.63
C SER A 47 -13.00 0.67 12.35
N GLY A 48 -13.08 1.55 11.35
CA GLY A 48 -14.32 2.24 10.97
C GLY A 48 -15.19 1.41 10.03
N PRO A 49 -16.40 1.90 9.70
CA PRO A 49 -17.26 1.27 8.70
C PRO A 49 -16.62 1.33 7.30
N GLY A 50 -16.62 0.19 6.60
CA GLY A 50 -16.08 0.08 5.24
C GLY A 50 -14.81 -0.75 5.22
N PHE A 51 -13.95 -0.48 4.24
CA PHE A 51 -12.68 -1.17 4.04
C PHE A 51 -11.53 -0.17 3.98
N GLY A 52 -10.76 -0.08 5.06
CA GLY A 52 -9.53 0.70 5.11
C GLY A 52 -8.39 -0.04 4.42
N PHE A 53 -7.60 0.66 3.61
CA PHE A 53 -6.50 0.07 2.86
C PHE A 53 -5.25 0.96 2.85
N ILE A 54 -4.12 0.31 2.62
CA ILE A 54 -2.84 0.94 2.29
C ILE A 54 -2.48 0.51 0.87
N ALA A 55 -2.18 1.48 0.00
CA ALA A 55 -1.79 1.24 -1.38
C ALA A 55 -0.39 1.81 -1.63
N VAL A 56 0.51 0.98 -2.18
CA VAL A 56 1.88 1.33 -2.57
C VAL A 56 1.97 1.36 -4.08
N ARG A 57 2.54 2.44 -4.62
CA ARG A 57 2.79 2.61 -6.05
C ARG A 57 4.12 1.97 -6.46
N PRO A 58 4.32 1.68 -7.76
CA PRO A 58 5.58 1.16 -8.29
C PRO A 58 6.82 2.03 -8.03
N ASP A 59 6.62 3.33 -7.76
CA ASP A 59 7.70 4.26 -7.40
C ASP A 59 8.05 4.26 -5.90
N GLY A 60 7.42 3.38 -5.11
CA GLY A 60 7.61 3.25 -3.67
C GLY A 60 6.88 4.30 -2.82
N THR A 61 6.15 5.24 -3.43
CA THR A 61 5.23 6.11 -2.70
C THR A 61 3.99 5.33 -2.25
N TYR A 62 3.32 5.79 -1.20
CA TYR A 62 2.11 5.15 -0.72
C TYR A 62 1.03 6.16 -0.34
N PHE A 63 -0.20 5.69 -0.23
CA PHE A 63 -1.32 6.41 0.34
C PHE A 63 -2.26 5.44 1.07
N THR A 64 -3.13 5.99 1.90
CA THR A 64 -4.17 5.23 2.59
C THR A 64 -5.54 5.72 2.15
N GLY A 65 -6.54 4.84 2.20
CA GLY A 65 -7.91 5.20 1.87
C GLY A 65 -8.91 4.33 2.62
N VAL A 66 -10.18 4.71 2.49
CA VAL A 66 -11.31 3.92 2.99
C VAL A 66 -12.29 3.77 1.84
N ARG A 67 -12.63 2.54 1.49
CA ARG A 67 -13.78 2.25 0.64
C ARG A 67 -15.05 2.23 1.51
N PRO A 68 -16.01 3.13 1.28
CA PRO A 68 -17.27 3.14 2.02
C PRO A 68 -18.08 1.83 1.85
N LEU A 69 -18.95 1.50 2.81
CA LEU A 69 -19.77 0.27 2.78
C LEU A 69 -20.80 0.25 1.65
N ASP A 70 -21.27 1.42 1.23
CA ASP A 70 -22.32 1.63 0.23
C ASP A 70 -21.81 1.55 -1.21
N VAL A 71 -20.50 1.39 -1.41
CA VAL A 71 -19.88 1.18 -2.72
C VAL A 71 -19.64 -0.33 -2.91
N LEU A 72 -20.60 -1.00 -3.55
CA LEU A 72 -20.47 -2.38 -4.07
C LEU A 72 -20.03 -2.33 -5.53
N GLN A 73 -19.03 -3.14 -5.90
CA GLN A 73 -18.72 -3.48 -7.28
C GLN A 73 -19.45 -4.76 -7.68
#